data_AF-A0A7Y3JH36-F1
#
_entry.id   AF-A0A7Y3JH36-F1
#
_cell.length_a   1.000
_cell.length_b   1.000
_cell.length_c   1.000
_cell.angle_alpha   90.00
_cell.angle_beta   90.00
_cell.angle_gamma   90.00
#
_symmetry.space_group_name_H-M   'P 1'
#
loop_
_entity.id
_entity.type
_entity.pdbx_description
1 polymer ?
#
loop_
_entity_poly.entity_id
_entity_poly.type
_entity_poly.pdbx_seq_one_letter_code
_entity_poly.pdbx_strand_id
1 'polypeptide(L)'
;LQSMTFTNLVPQLTGLSNDLIVTTPPNPVAVRVRGNKATLSKLTADNVHVQADLSSFTAPGEAVDVPLKVILPSGVDLIEVSPAVTDLILEKKP
;
A
#
# COMPACT_ATOMS: atom_id res chain seq x y z
N LEU A 1 -21.86 -8.42 -9.58
CA LEU A 1 -20.42 -8.15 -9.48
C LEU A 1 -19.76 -9.33 -8.76
N GLN A 2 -18.50 -9.64 -9.08
CA GLN A 2 -17.72 -10.69 -8.41
C GLN A 2 -16.61 -10.05 -7.57
N SER A 3 -16.02 -10.80 -6.66
CA SER A 3 -14.86 -10.37 -5.88
C SER A 3 -13.64 -11.24 -6.18
N MET A 4 -12.45 -10.65 -5.99
CA MET A 4 -11.17 -11.34 -6.08
C MET A 4 -10.24 -10.78 -5.00
N THR A 5 -9.32 -11.60 -4.49
CA THR A 5 -8.34 -11.20 -3.47
C THR A 5 -6.93 -11.40 -4.01
N PHE A 6 -6.11 -10.37 -3.85
CA PHE A 6 -4.67 -10.41 -4.06
C PHE A 6 -3.98 -10.43 -2.71
N THR A 7 -3.02 -11.32 -2.52
CA THR A 7 -2.28 -11.47 -1.26
C THR A 7 -0.80 -11.19 -1.47
N ASN A 8 -0.09 -10.96 -0.38
CA ASN A 8 1.36 -10.74 -0.37
C ASN A 8 1.79 -9.51 -1.21
N LEU A 9 0.95 -8.49 -1.28
CA LEU A 9 1.27 -7.22 -1.93
C LEU A 9 2.10 -6.37 -0.96
N VAL A 10 3.30 -5.95 -1.37
CA VAL A 10 4.17 -5.11 -0.55
C VAL A 10 3.89 -3.63 -0.88
N PRO A 11 3.49 -2.80 0.10
CA PRO A 11 3.28 -1.37 -0.11
C PRO A 11 4.52 -0.67 -0.67
N GLN A 12 4.31 0.20 -1.66
CA GLN A 12 5.33 1.09 -2.17
C GLN A 12 5.39 2.34 -1.30
N LEU A 13 6.58 2.65 -0.77
CA LEU A 13 6.81 3.84 0.03
C LEU A 13 7.09 5.02 -0.90
N THR A 14 6.43 6.15 -0.65
CA THR A 14 6.56 7.37 -1.45
C THR A 14 6.71 8.59 -0.55
N GLY A 15 7.25 9.69 -1.08
CA GLY A 15 7.31 10.96 -0.34
C GLY A 15 8.32 11.01 0.82
N LEU A 16 9.19 10.02 0.98
CA LEU A 16 10.22 10.02 2.03
C LEU A 16 11.17 11.23 1.87
N SER A 17 11.36 11.98 2.96
CA SER A 17 12.34 13.07 3.01
C SER A 17 13.77 12.56 2.77
N ASN A 18 14.60 13.36 2.08
CA ASN A 18 15.99 13.00 1.76
C ASN A 18 16.89 12.82 3.00
N ASP A 19 16.50 13.40 4.13
CA ASP A 19 17.22 13.34 5.41
C ASP A 19 16.83 12.11 6.26
N LEU A 20 15.86 11.33 5.79
CA LEU A 20 15.34 10.17 6.50
C LEU A 20 15.65 8.87 5.76
N ILE A 21 15.68 7.78 6.52
CA ILE A 21 15.70 6.41 6.02
C ILE A 21 14.59 5.61 6.72
N VAL A 22 14.02 4.64 6.00
CA VAL A 22 13.10 3.67 6.58
C VAL A 22 13.93 2.45 7.00
N THR A 23 13.92 2.08 8.28
CA THR A 23 14.73 0.97 8.80
C THR A 23 13.95 -0.34 8.94
N THR A 24 12.62 -0.31 8.77
CA THR A 24 11.76 -1.49 8.75
C THR A 24 11.06 -1.66 7.40
N PRO A 25 11.05 -2.88 6.82
CA PRO A 25 10.29 -3.11 5.61
C PRO A 25 8.77 -3.03 5.89
N PRO A 26 7.95 -2.52 4.96
CA PRO A 26 6.50 -2.57 5.11
C PRO A 26 6.00 -4.02 5.06
N ASN A 27 4.97 -4.31 5.86
CA ASN A 27 4.38 -5.65 5.91
C ASN A 27 3.56 -5.94 4.65
N PRO A 28 3.57 -7.17 4.10
CA PRO A 28 2.70 -7.55 3.00
C PRO A 28 1.23 -7.48 3.41
N VAL A 29 0.37 -7.09 2.47
CA VAL A 29 -1.08 -6.95 2.69
C VAL A 29 -1.90 -7.81 1.72
N ALA A 30 -3.16 -8.01 2.09
CA ALA A 30 -4.18 -8.54 1.20
C ALA A 30 -5.13 -7.42 0.74
N VAL A 31 -5.45 -7.40 -0.55
CA VAL A 31 -6.41 -6.48 -1.15
C VAL A 31 -7.54 -7.26 -1.77
N ARG A 32 -8.77 -7.00 -1.32
CA ARG A 32 -10.00 -7.56 -1.89
C ARG A 32 -10.68 -6.51 -2.75
N VAL A 33 -10.99 -6.87 -3.98
CA VAL A 33 -11.61 -5.99 -4.98
C VAL A 33 -12.89 -6.56 -5.53
N ARG A 34 -13.69 -5.71 -6.17
CA ARG A 34 -14.96 -6.06 -6.82
C ARG A 34 -15.00 -5.53 -8.26
N GLY A 35 -15.57 -6.30 -9.17
CA GLY A 35 -15.73 -5.89 -10.56
C GLY A 35 -16.67 -6.80 -11.35
N ASN A 36 -16.86 -6.50 -12.63
CA ASN A 36 -17.54 -7.43 -13.54
C ASN A 36 -16.58 -8.59 -13.92
N LYS A 37 -17.15 -9.70 -14.39
CA LYS A 37 -16.38 -10.93 -14.70
C LYS A 37 -15.28 -10.70 -15.74
N ALA A 38 -15.57 -9.94 -16.80
CA ALA A 38 -14.64 -9.71 -17.90
C ALA A 38 -13.46 -8.81 -17.50
N THR A 39 -13.69 -7.84 -16.61
CA THR A 39 -12.65 -6.99 -16.02
C THR A 39 -11.79 -7.81 -15.07
N LEU A 40 -12.38 -8.55 -14.13
CA LEU A 40 -11.62 -9.33 -13.15
C LEU A 40 -10.82 -10.46 -13.79
N SER A 41 -11.31 -11.08 -14.87
CA SER A 41 -10.56 -12.13 -15.58
C SER A 41 -9.27 -11.65 -16.24
N LYS A 42 -9.09 -10.34 -16.43
CA LYS A 42 -7.87 -9.72 -16.99
C LYS A 42 -7.02 -9.04 -15.92
N LEU A 43 -7.52 -8.94 -14.70
CA LEU A 43 -6.85 -8.23 -13.62
C LEU A 43 -5.74 -9.09 -13.02
N THR A 44 -4.55 -8.51 -12.89
CA THR A 44 -3.37 -9.16 -12.30
C THR A 44 -2.88 -8.40 -11.07
N ALA A 45 -1.98 -9.00 -10.30
CA ALA A 45 -1.39 -8.35 -9.12
C ALA A 45 -0.69 -7.02 -9.47
N ASP A 46 -0.05 -6.96 -10.64
CA ASP A 46 0.63 -5.75 -11.14
C ASP A 46 -0.32 -4.58 -11.40
N ASN A 47 -1.64 -4.81 -11.45
CA ASN A 47 -2.63 -3.75 -11.59
C ASN A 47 -3.14 -3.22 -10.23
N VAL A 48 -2.75 -3.84 -9.12
CA VAL A 48 -3.19 -3.47 -7.77
C VAL A 48 -2.02 -2.86 -7.03
N HIS A 49 -1.96 -1.53 -7.02
CA HIS A 49 -0.86 -0.82 -6.37
C HIS A 49 -1.27 -0.36 -4.99
N VAL A 50 -0.48 -0.74 -3.98
CA VAL A 50 -0.64 -0.29 -2.59
C VAL A 50 0.47 0.71 -2.29
N GLN A 51 0.12 1.87 -1.76
CA GLN A 51 1.06 2.95 -1.45
C GLN A 51 0.94 3.40 -0.01
N ALA A 52 2.07 3.76 0.58
CA ALA A 52 2.16 4.50 1.83
C ALA A 52 2.87 5.84 1.54
N ASP A 53 2.21 6.96 1.86
CA ASP A 53 2.74 8.30 1.66
C ASP A 53 3.44 8.76 2.94
N LEU A 54 4.73 9.05 2.83
CA LEU A 54 5.59 9.46 3.94
C LEU A 54 5.87 10.96 3.95
N SER A 55 5.26 11.74 3.05
CA SER A 55 5.54 13.17 2.88
C SER A 55 5.19 14.03 4.10
N SER A 56 4.32 13.54 4.99
CA SER A 56 3.99 14.20 6.25
C SER A 56 5.04 14.01 7.35
N PHE A 57 6.01 13.10 7.17
CA PHE A 57 7.01 12.78 8.18
C PHE A 57 8.35 13.46 7.83
N THR A 58 8.70 14.46 8.64
CA THR A 58 9.91 15.28 8.43
C THR A 58 10.92 15.15 9.58
N ALA A 59 10.56 14.48 10.67
CA ALA A 59 11.41 14.29 11.84
C ALA A 59 11.85 12.83 11.98
N PRO A 60 13.10 12.56 12.38
CA PRO A 60 13.59 11.21 12.65
C PRO A 60 13.14 10.69 14.02
N GLY A 61 13.21 9.37 14.21
CA GLY A 61 13.03 8.72 15.51
C GLY A 61 11.58 8.32 15.82
N GLU A 62 10.73 8.24 14.81
CA GLU A 62 9.31 7.94 14.99
C GLU A 62 8.96 6.55 14.45
N ALA A 63 8.34 5.73 15.30
CA ALA A 63 7.50 4.63 14.85
C ALA A 63 6.16 5.24 14.40
N VAL A 64 5.77 4.97 13.15
CA VAL A 64 4.64 5.63 12.52
C VAL A 64 3.70 4.61 11.88
N ASP A 65 2.40 4.81 12.10
CA ASP A 65 1.35 4.04 11.43
C ASP A 65 0.93 4.82 10.20
N VAL A 66 1.21 4.28 9.02
CA VAL A 66 0.93 4.96 7.75
C VAL A 66 -0.28 4.33 7.08
N PRO A 67 -1.37 5.08 6.88
CA PRO A 67 -2.53 4.58 6.14
C PRO A 67 -2.17 4.18 4.72
N LEU A 68 -2.67 3.02 4.29
CA LEU A 68 -2.45 2.51 2.96
C LEU A 68 -3.49 3.03 1.98
N LYS A 69 -3.01 3.48 0.82
CA LYS A 69 -3.83 3.86 -0.32
C LYS A 69 -3.73 2.79 -1.40
N VAL A 70 -4.88 2.29 -1.86
CA VAL A 70 -4.95 1.35 -2.98
C VAL A 70 -5.34 2.09 -4.25
N ILE A 71 -4.56 1.90 -5.31
CA ILE A 71 -4.84 2.41 -6.66
C ILE A 71 -5.24 1.22 -7.52
N LEU A 72 -6.41 1.33 -8.14
CA LEU A 72 -7.04 0.28 -8.93
C LEU A 72 -7.37 0.81 -10.33
N PRO A 73 -7.39 -0.06 -11.36
CA PRO A 73 -7.80 0.33 -12.70
C PRO A 73 -9.32 0.60 -12.76
N SER A 74 -9.75 1.29 -13.81
CA SER A 74 -11.16 1.62 -14.02
C SER A 74 -12.05 0.37 -14.06
N GLY A 75 -13.22 0.44 -13.41
CA GLY A 75 -14.18 -0.66 -13.33
C GLY A 75 -13.84 -1.72 -12.28
N VAL A 76 -12.87 -1.44 -11.39
CA VAL A 76 -12.54 -2.24 -10.21
C VAL A 76 -12.68 -1.38 -8.97
N ASP A 77 -13.53 -1.81 -8.03
CA ASP A 77 -13.74 -1.14 -6.77
C ASP A 77 -12.96 -1.84 -5.66
N LEU A 78 -12.40 -1.06 -4.72
CA LEU A 78 -11.85 -1.60 -3.49
C LEU A 78 -13.00 -2.09 -2.59
N ILE A 79 -12.91 -3.33 -2.11
CA ILE A 79 -13.72 -3.79 -0.98
C ILE A 79 -12.95 -3.56 0.32
N GLU A 80 -11.68 -3.99 0.35
CA GLU A 80 -10.90 -4.05 1.59
C GLU A 80 -9.40 -4.10 1.29
N VAL A 81 -8.61 -3.50 2.18
CA VAL A 81 -7.18 -3.73 2.30
C VAL A 81 -6.89 -4.10 3.76
N SER A 82 -6.14 -5.18 3.98
CA SER A 82 -5.89 -5.71 5.32
C SER A 82 -4.44 -6.21 5.45
N PRO A 83 -3.66 -5.69 6.42
CA PRO A 83 -3.98 -4.53 7.25
C PRO A 83 -4.16 -3.24 6.43
N ALA A 84 -4.91 -2.26 6.95
CA ALA A 84 -5.16 -0.97 6.29
C ALA A 84 -4.09 0.10 6.60
N VAL A 85 -3.17 -0.22 7.50
CA VAL A 85 -2.02 0.59 7.90
C VAL A 85 -0.76 -0.25 7.79
N THR A 86 0.39 0.39 7.61
CA THR A 86 1.71 -0.23 7.76
C THR A 86 2.50 0.51 8.82
N ASP A 87 3.16 -0.24 9.67
CA ASP A 87 3.95 0.30 10.78
C ASP A 87 5.41 0.41 10.31
N LEU A 88 5.98 1.60 10.39
CA LEU A 88 7.33 1.90 9.89
C LEU A 88 8.16 2.59 10.97
N ILE A 89 9.48 2.40 10.90
CA ILE A 89 10.45 3.17 11.69
C ILE A 89 11.23 4.09 10.75
N LEU A 90 11.16 5.39 11.04
CA LEU A 90 11.90 6.42 10.32
C LEU A 90 13.07 6.91 11.15
N GLU A 91 14.28 6.84 10.62
CA GLU A 91 15.49 7.31 11.27
C GLU A 91 16.18 8.39 10.46
N LYS A 92 17.06 9.16 11.11
CA LYS A 92 17.91 10.12 10.42
C LYS A 92 18.90 9.35 9.57
N LYS A 93 19.08 9.78 8.32
CA LYS A 93 20.12 9.26 7.46
C LYS A 93 21.50 9.53 8.10
N PRO A 94 22.40 8.52 8.14
CA PRO A 94 23.73 8.65 8.73
C PRO A 94 24.63 9.63 7.98
#